data_AF-A0A8C0NGS9-F1
#
_entry.id   AF-A0A8C0NGS9-F1
#
_cell.length_a   1.000
_cell.length_b   1.000
_cell.length_c   1.000
_cell.angle_alpha   90.00
_cell.angle_beta   90.00
_cell.angle_gamma   90.00
#
_symmetry.space_group_name_H-M   'P 1'
#
loop_
_entity.id
_entity.type
_entity.pdbx_description
1 polymer ?
#
loop_
_entity_poly.entity_id
_entity_poly.type
_entity_poly.pdbx_seq_one_letter_code
_entity_poly.pdbx_strand_id
1 'polypeptide(L)'
;MKPGSVIPLMMLLALEILTTWTVEGASKGELESLRWYPGKAKHGACPFTPRVIDWDCPKEQKCCREYCGIKCVDPVDPSKPVKVNPGKCPLVTDQCKRPNPTDKCLNDSHCLNSLKCCKGVCGNSCVKPVKDVFLPVQ
;
A
#
# COMPACT_ATOMS: atom_id res chain seq x y z
N MET A 1 -7.90 -78.64 -11.71
CA MET A 1 -7.04 -77.45 -11.49
C MET A 1 -7.95 -76.35 -10.93
N LYS A 2 -7.74 -75.92 -9.67
CA LYS A 2 -8.56 -74.89 -9.02
C LYS A 2 -8.21 -73.52 -9.61
N PRO A 3 -9.17 -72.62 -9.89
CA PRO A 3 -8.84 -71.26 -10.30
C PRO A 3 -8.14 -70.59 -9.11
N GLY A 4 -6.85 -70.30 -9.27
CA GLY A 4 -6.04 -69.60 -8.29
C GLY A 4 -6.64 -68.21 -8.07
N SER A 5 -6.77 -67.85 -6.80
CA SER A 5 -7.31 -66.56 -6.34
C SER A 5 -6.51 -65.40 -6.96
N VAL A 6 -7.09 -64.77 -7.98
CA VAL A 6 -6.62 -63.51 -8.58
C VAL A 6 -6.97 -62.28 -7.73
N ILE A 7 -7.61 -62.52 -6.59
CA ILE A 7 -8.08 -61.51 -5.64
C ILE A 7 -6.94 -60.59 -5.12
N PRO A 8 -5.71 -61.06 -4.80
CA PRO A 8 -4.68 -60.15 -4.30
C PRO A 8 -4.09 -59.28 -5.42
N LEU A 9 -4.09 -59.76 -6.68
CA LEU A 9 -3.63 -59.00 -7.85
C LEU A 9 -4.59 -57.85 -8.21
N MET A 10 -5.90 -58.08 -8.08
CA MET A 10 -6.91 -57.04 -8.30
C MET A 10 -6.89 -55.96 -7.20
N MET A 11 -6.58 -56.32 -5.96
CA MET A 11 -6.45 -55.37 -4.85
C MET A 11 -5.20 -54.49 -5.00
N LEU A 12 -4.07 -55.02 -5.48
CA LEU A 12 -2.86 -54.24 -5.74
C LEU A 12 -3.07 -53.18 -6.83
N LEU A 13 -3.80 -53.52 -7.91
CA LEU A 13 -4.15 -52.57 -8.96
C LEU A 13 -5.12 -51.47 -8.48
N ALA A 14 -5.95 -51.74 -7.47
CA ALA A 14 -6.86 -50.75 -6.89
C ALA A 14 -6.15 -49.77 -5.92
N LEU A 15 -5.06 -50.19 -5.27
CA LEU A 15 -4.27 -49.31 -4.38
C LEU A 15 -3.45 -48.27 -5.17
N GLU A 16 -3.03 -48.57 -6.41
CA GLU A 16 -2.32 -47.60 -7.27
C GLU A 16 -3.24 -46.47 -7.81
N ILE A 17 -4.56 -46.61 -7.69
CA ILE A 17 -5.54 -45.59 -8.09
C ILE A 17 -5.75 -44.55 -6.96
N LEU A 18 -5.26 -44.81 -5.74
CA LEU A 18 -5.39 -43.88 -4.63
C LEU A 18 -4.23 -42.86 -4.53
N THR A 19 -3.17 -42.99 -5.32
CA THR A 19 -2.00 -42.09 -5.27
C THR A 19 -1.92 -41.06 -6.40
N THR A 20 -2.91 -40.98 -7.29
CA THR A 20 -3.00 -39.93 -8.32
C THR A 20 -4.15 -38.96 -8.05
N TRP A 21 -4.25 -38.48 -6.81
CA TRP A 21 -4.85 -37.16 -6.57
C TRP A 21 -3.74 -36.11 -6.69
N THR A 22 -3.26 -35.86 -7.91
CA THR A 22 -2.77 -34.50 -8.20
C THR A 22 -4.02 -33.66 -8.32
N VAL A 23 -4.36 -32.95 -7.24
CA VAL A 23 -5.27 -31.80 -7.32
C VAL A 23 -4.71 -30.92 -8.44
N GLU A 24 -5.39 -30.97 -9.58
CA GLU A 24 -5.18 -30.03 -10.67
C GLU A 24 -5.25 -28.65 -10.04
N GLY A 25 -4.16 -27.90 -10.23
CA GLY A 25 -3.73 -26.83 -9.36
C GLY A 25 -4.88 -26.07 -8.73
N ALA A 26 -4.84 -25.94 -7.40
CA ALA A 26 -5.54 -24.88 -6.71
C ALA A 26 -5.26 -23.60 -7.47
N SER A 27 -6.25 -23.21 -8.29
CA SER A 27 -6.27 -21.95 -8.99
C SER A 27 -5.90 -20.92 -7.94
N LYS A 28 -4.95 -20.07 -8.29
CA LYS A 28 -4.41 -18.94 -7.52
C LYS A 28 -5.51 -18.01 -6.93
N GLY A 29 -6.79 -18.29 -7.17
CA GLY A 29 -7.95 -17.67 -6.57
C GLY A 29 -8.28 -18.08 -5.13
N GLU A 30 -7.84 -19.23 -4.60
CA GLU A 30 -8.25 -19.61 -3.22
C GLU A 30 -7.50 -18.82 -2.12
N LEU A 31 -6.26 -18.38 -2.40
CA LEU A 31 -5.53 -17.47 -1.51
C LEU A 31 -6.04 -16.02 -1.57
N GLU A 32 -6.83 -15.65 -2.60
CA GLU A 32 -7.52 -14.34 -2.63
C GLU A 32 -8.80 -14.33 -1.78
N SER A 33 -9.33 -15.49 -1.36
CA SER A 33 -10.60 -15.61 -0.63
C SER A 33 -10.52 -15.14 0.84
N LEU A 34 -9.32 -15.07 1.43
CA LEU A 34 -9.11 -14.51 2.77
C LEU A 34 -8.94 -12.98 2.78
N ARG A 35 -9.06 -12.31 1.62
CA ARG A 35 -9.11 -10.85 1.53
C ARG A 35 -10.57 -10.42 1.40
N TRP A 36 -11.11 -9.89 2.49
CA TRP A 36 -12.51 -9.49 2.73
C TRP A 36 -13.22 -8.62 1.67
N TYR A 37 -12.67 -8.30 0.50
CA TYR A 37 -13.42 -7.70 -0.61
C TYR A 37 -12.82 -8.02 -1.99
N PRO A 38 -13.67 -8.25 -3.01
CA PRO A 38 -13.23 -8.55 -4.36
C PRO A 38 -12.75 -7.28 -5.05
N GLY A 39 -11.47 -6.98 -4.89
CA GLY A 39 -10.77 -6.72 -6.12
C GLY A 39 -9.33 -6.23 -6.07
N LYS A 40 -8.80 -6.11 -7.30
CA LYS A 40 -7.44 -5.74 -7.69
C LYS A 40 -7.04 -4.35 -7.23
N ALA A 41 -5.89 -4.24 -6.58
CA ALA A 41 -5.30 -2.95 -6.23
C ALA A 41 -4.85 -2.21 -7.50
N LYS A 42 -5.09 -0.90 -7.56
CA LYS A 42 -4.65 -0.05 -8.69
C LYS A 42 -3.22 0.44 -8.47
N HIS A 43 -2.47 0.62 -9.56
CA HIS A 43 -1.07 1.06 -9.52
C HIS A 43 -0.91 2.47 -8.93
N GLY A 44 0.27 2.76 -8.37
CA GLY A 44 0.60 4.05 -7.73
C GLY A 44 0.17 4.16 -6.26
N ALA A 45 0.47 5.31 -5.65
CA ALA A 45 0.30 5.54 -4.22
C ALA A 45 -0.80 6.56 -3.92
N CYS A 46 -1.42 6.43 -2.76
CA CYS A 46 -2.22 7.51 -2.19
C CYS A 46 -1.31 8.64 -1.74
N PRO A 47 -1.74 9.90 -1.87
CA PRO A 47 -1.04 10.99 -1.23
C PRO A 47 -1.14 10.84 0.31
N PHE A 48 -2.30 11.03 0.93
CA PHE A 48 -2.38 11.35 2.37
C PHE A 48 -2.69 10.17 3.33
N THR A 49 -1.92 9.06 3.33
CA THR A 49 -2.02 7.90 4.28
C THR A 49 -2.93 6.71 3.84
N PRO A 50 -3.02 5.56 4.57
CA PRO A 50 -3.18 4.25 3.94
C PRO A 50 -4.60 3.91 3.48
N ARG A 51 -4.62 3.42 2.23
CA ARG A 51 -5.43 2.35 1.63
C ARG A 51 -6.84 2.17 2.20
N VAL A 52 -7.79 2.80 1.52
CA VAL A 52 -9.16 2.29 1.43
C VAL A 52 -9.27 1.53 0.11
N ILE A 53 -10.25 0.63 -0.02
CA ILE A 53 -10.38 -0.26 -1.17
C ILE A 53 -10.62 0.57 -2.44
N ASP A 54 -9.76 0.40 -3.44
CA ASP A 54 -9.74 1.21 -4.68
C ASP A 54 -10.94 0.96 -5.62
N TRP A 55 -11.75 -0.08 -5.36
CA TRP A 55 -12.82 -0.55 -6.26
C TRP A 55 -13.98 0.43 -6.39
N ASP A 56 -14.25 1.19 -5.33
CA ASP A 56 -15.31 2.19 -5.33
C ASP A 56 -14.96 3.40 -6.22
N CYS A 57 -13.69 3.52 -6.63
CA CYS A 57 -13.23 4.64 -7.44
C CYS A 57 -13.31 4.35 -8.94
N PRO A 58 -13.72 5.32 -9.77
CA PRO A 58 -13.79 5.14 -11.21
C PRO A 58 -12.38 5.00 -11.81
N LYS A 59 -12.27 4.31 -12.95
CA LYS A 59 -11.03 4.18 -13.75
C LYS A 59 -9.84 3.70 -12.90
N GLU A 60 -8.66 4.30 -13.09
CA GLU A 60 -7.43 4.01 -12.34
C GLU A 60 -7.27 4.83 -11.05
N GLN A 61 -8.33 5.53 -10.60
CA GLN A 61 -8.26 6.35 -9.39
C GLN A 61 -8.18 5.50 -8.13
N LYS A 62 -7.39 5.97 -7.17
CA LYS A 62 -7.21 5.32 -5.87
C LYS A 62 -8.12 5.92 -4.82
N CYS A 63 -8.61 5.06 -3.92
CA CYS A 63 -9.45 5.45 -2.80
C CYS A 63 -8.54 5.87 -1.63
N CYS A 64 -8.42 7.17 -1.42
CA CYS A 64 -7.47 7.76 -0.50
C CYS A 64 -8.17 8.55 0.59
N ARG A 65 -7.63 8.45 1.81
CA ARG A 65 -8.04 9.30 2.92
C ARG A 65 -7.39 10.67 2.73
N GLU A 66 -8.20 11.71 2.66
CA GLU A 66 -7.78 13.12 2.72
C GLU A 66 -8.18 13.76 4.05
N TYR A 67 -7.84 15.04 4.24
CA TYR A 67 -8.27 15.85 5.38
C TYR A 67 -9.81 15.89 5.52
N CYS A 68 -10.56 15.81 4.42
CA CYS A 68 -12.02 15.83 4.39
C CYS A 68 -12.60 14.49 3.92
N GLY A 69 -12.30 13.41 4.65
CA GLY A 69 -12.88 12.09 4.38
C GLY A 69 -12.15 11.29 3.30
N ILE A 70 -12.86 10.37 2.67
CA ILE A 70 -12.33 9.48 1.65
C ILE A 70 -12.70 10.04 0.27
N LYS A 71 -11.73 10.08 -0.64
CA LYS A 71 -11.95 10.52 -2.02
C LYS A 71 -11.22 9.62 -3.01
N CYS A 72 -11.76 9.60 -4.22
CA CYS A 72 -11.08 9.05 -5.38
C CYS A 72 -10.15 10.11 -5.97
N VAL A 73 -8.87 9.78 -6.02
CA VAL A 73 -7.82 10.69 -6.52
C VAL A 73 -6.95 9.97 -7.54
N ASP A 74 -6.37 10.73 -8.45
CA ASP A 74 -5.43 10.17 -9.41
C ASP A 74 -4.16 9.69 -8.66
N PRO A 75 -3.68 8.47 -8.95
CA PRO A 75 -2.52 7.90 -8.27
C PRO A 75 -1.26 8.72 -8.53
N VAL A 76 -0.44 8.88 -7.49
CA VAL A 76 0.88 9.51 -7.63
C VAL A 76 1.91 8.42 -7.96
N ASP A 77 2.80 8.70 -8.92
CA ASP A 77 3.95 7.84 -9.23
C ASP A 77 5.06 8.07 -8.20
N PRO A 78 5.34 7.10 -7.31
CA PRO A 78 6.37 7.24 -6.28
C PRO A 78 7.79 7.28 -6.86
N SER A 79 7.98 6.90 -8.12
CA SER A 79 9.27 6.89 -8.81
C SER A 79 9.68 8.28 -9.31
N LYS A 80 8.73 9.23 -9.37
CA LYS A 80 9.04 10.59 -9.82
C LYS A 80 9.77 11.37 -8.72
N PRO A 81 10.84 12.10 -9.06
CA PRO A 81 11.53 12.93 -8.09
C PRO A 81 10.56 13.97 -7.52
N VAL A 82 10.47 13.97 -6.20
CA VAL A 82 9.66 14.94 -5.46
C VAL A 82 10.36 16.29 -5.53
N LYS A 83 9.65 17.32 -6.00
CA LYS A 83 10.15 18.70 -5.96
C LYS A 83 10.51 19.04 -4.51
N VAL A 84 11.73 19.50 -4.28
CA VAL A 84 12.19 20.00 -2.98
C VAL A 84 12.38 21.51 -3.09
N ASN A 85 11.66 22.25 -2.26
CA ASN A 85 11.79 23.71 -2.21
C ASN A 85 13.05 24.08 -1.37
N PRO A 86 13.81 25.12 -1.76
CA PRO A 86 15.03 25.53 -1.05
C PRO A 86 14.81 25.88 0.43
N GLY A 87 15.87 25.75 1.22
CA GLY A 87 15.88 26.02 2.67
C GLY A 87 15.42 24.84 3.53
N LYS A 88 15.28 25.08 4.84
CA LYS A 88 14.98 24.05 5.85
C LYS A 88 13.65 24.25 6.55
N CYS A 89 13.15 23.17 7.13
CA CYS A 89 12.01 23.24 8.04
C CYS A 89 12.41 23.94 9.35
N PRO A 90 11.54 24.79 9.92
CA PRO A 90 11.75 25.32 11.27
C PRO A 90 11.76 24.18 12.28
N LEU A 91 12.54 24.35 13.35
CA LEU A 91 12.58 23.39 14.45
C LEU A 91 11.25 23.43 15.21
N VAL A 92 10.66 22.28 15.44
CA VAL A 92 9.45 22.12 16.27
C VAL A 92 9.76 21.09 17.34
N THR A 93 9.68 21.52 18.60
CA THR A 93 9.95 20.67 19.77
C THR A 93 8.67 20.08 20.37
N ASP A 94 7.54 20.75 20.17
CA ASP A 94 6.25 20.33 20.71
C ASP A 94 5.59 19.26 19.85
N GLN A 95 4.85 18.36 20.49
CA GLN A 95 4.04 17.35 19.82
C GLN A 95 2.66 17.27 20.49
N CYS A 96 1.61 17.24 19.67
CA CYS A 96 0.25 17.04 20.16
C CYS A 96 0.07 15.58 20.62
N LYS A 97 -0.86 15.36 21.55
CA LYS A 97 -1.22 14.01 22.04
C LYS A 97 -2.24 13.28 21.13
N ARG A 98 -2.52 13.82 19.93
CA ARG A 98 -3.51 13.22 19.02
C ARG A 98 -2.91 11.98 18.36
N PRO A 99 -3.54 10.80 18.46
CA PRO A 99 -3.12 9.64 17.68
C PRO A 99 -3.39 9.91 16.19
N ASN A 100 -2.42 9.58 15.34
CA ASN A 100 -2.48 9.76 13.87
C ASN A 100 -2.89 11.19 13.46
N PRO A 101 -2.04 12.20 13.73
CA PRO A 101 -2.31 13.57 13.33
C PRO A 101 -2.46 13.67 11.81
N THR A 102 -3.36 14.53 11.36
CA THR A 102 -3.70 14.68 9.95
C THR A 102 -2.69 15.59 9.26
N ASP A 103 -2.01 15.07 8.26
CA ASP A 103 -1.08 15.82 7.43
C ASP A 103 -1.80 16.68 6.39
N LYS A 104 -1.43 17.97 6.30
CA LYS A 104 -1.95 18.90 5.29
C LYS A 104 -1.14 18.88 3.99
N CYS A 105 0.08 18.35 4.05
CA CYS A 105 0.98 18.18 2.92
C CYS A 105 1.82 16.92 3.17
N LEU A 106 2.45 16.38 2.12
CA LEU A 106 3.37 15.24 2.23
C LEU A 106 4.78 15.58 1.80
N ASN A 107 4.86 16.54 0.89
CA ASN A 107 6.09 17.01 0.30
C ASN A 107 5.88 18.44 -0.21
N ASP A 108 6.98 19.07 -0.61
CA ASP A 108 7.01 20.48 -0.99
C ASP A 108 6.22 20.76 -2.29
N SER A 109 5.88 19.75 -3.10
CA SER A 109 5.05 19.93 -4.31
C SER A 109 3.57 20.19 -3.99
N HIS A 110 3.11 19.76 -2.81
CA HIS A 110 1.77 20.06 -2.30
C HIS A 110 1.64 21.51 -1.80
N CYS A 111 2.77 22.20 -1.66
CA CYS A 111 2.84 23.52 -1.09
C CYS A 111 3.03 24.59 -2.16
N LEU A 112 2.18 25.61 -2.13
CA LEU A 112 2.27 26.77 -3.03
C LEU A 112 3.44 27.68 -2.63
N ASN A 113 3.84 28.59 -3.51
CA ASN A 113 4.76 29.70 -3.20
C ASN A 113 6.11 29.28 -2.60
N SER A 114 6.66 28.15 -3.05
CA SER A 114 7.95 27.60 -2.56
C SER A 114 7.99 27.32 -1.05
N LEU A 115 6.82 27.12 -0.42
CA LEU A 115 6.73 26.71 0.98
C LEU A 115 7.17 25.25 1.14
N LYS A 116 7.73 24.91 2.30
CA LYS A 116 8.15 23.53 2.59
C LYS A 116 7.07 22.79 3.35
N CYS A 117 6.90 21.52 3.06
CA CYS A 117 6.09 20.62 3.85
C CYS A 117 6.91 20.12 5.05
N CYS A 118 6.52 20.55 6.24
CA CYS A 118 7.30 20.32 7.46
C CYS A 118 6.44 19.71 8.56
N LYS A 119 7.07 18.86 9.38
CA LYS A 119 6.47 18.36 10.61
C LYS A 119 6.22 19.53 11.57
N GLY A 120 4.95 19.77 11.87
CA GLY A 120 4.52 20.71 12.90
C GLY A 120 4.21 20.00 14.21
N VAL A 121 3.55 20.72 15.13
CA VAL A 121 3.13 20.19 16.43
C VAL A 121 2.15 19.02 16.27
N CYS A 122 1.31 19.06 15.24
CA CYS A 122 0.26 18.06 15.03
C CYS A 122 0.12 17.71 13.55
N GLY A 123 1.09 16.98 13.02
CA GLY A 123 1.16 16.56 11.61
C GLY A 123 1.93 17.56 10.72
N ASN A 124 1.98 17.26 9.44
CA ASN A 124 2.71 18.03 8.43
C ASN A 124 1.91 19.24 7.94
N SER A 125 2.58 20.37 7.70
CA SER A 125 1.98 21.59 7.17
C SER A 125 2.94 22.39 6.29
N CYS A 126 2.39 23.16 5.35
CA CYS A 126 3.16 24.06 4.51
C CYS A 126 3.59 25.30 5.30
N VAL A 127 4.89 25.48 5.45
CA VAL A 127 5.48 26.59 6.23
C VAL A 127 6.57 27.30 5.42
N LYS A 128 6.85 28.55 5.79
CA LYS A 128 7.95 29.29 5.17
C LYS A 128 9.29 28.62 5.54
N PRO A 129 10.18 28.36 4.57
CA PRO A 129 11.50 27.80 4.86
C PRO A 129 12.33 28.77 5.69
N VAL A 130 13.14 28.23 6.60
CA VAL A 130 14.24 28.99 7.21
C VAL A 130 15.46 28.91 6.30
N LYS A 131 16.29 29.96 6.28
CA LYS A 131 17.54 29.96 5.53
C LYS A 131 18.43 28.84 6.04
N ASP A 132 19.11 28.14 5.13
CA ASP A 132 20.27 27.35 5.52
C ASP A 132 21.30 28.30 6.09
N VAL A 133 21.49 28.26 7.41
CA VAL A 133 22.66 28.88 8.03
C VAL A 133 23.83 27.99 7.65
N PHE A 134 24.41 28.24 6.48
CA PHE A 134 25.77 27.83 6.19
C PHE A 134 26.65 28.67 7.11
N LEU A 135 26.85 28.21 8.35
CA LEU A 135 27.98 28.72 9.12
C LEU A 135 29.22 28.37 8.30
N PRO A 136 30.07 29.34 7.93
CA PRO A 136 31.34 29.00 7.31
C PRO A 136 32.09 28.10 8.29
N VAL A 137 32.45 26.91 7.83
CA VAL A 137 33.44 26.07 8.51
C VAL A 137 34.73 26.90 8.50
N GLN A 138 35.07 27.42 9.68
CA GLN A 138 36.29 28.20 9.90
C GLN A 138 37.48 27.27 10.07
#